data_AF-D6LIL2-F1
#
_entry.id   AF-D6LIL2-F1
#
_cell.length_a   1.000
_cell.length_b   1.000
_cell.length_c   1.000
_cell.angle_alpha   90.00
_cell.angle_beta   90.00
_cell.angle_gamma   90.00
#
_symmetry.space_group_name_H-M   'P 1'
#
loop_
_entity.id
_entity.type
_entity.pdbx_description
1 polymer ?
#
loop_
_entity_poly.entity_id
_entity_poly.type
_entity_poly.pdbx_seq_one_letter_code
_entity_poly.pdbx_strand_id
1 'polypeptide(L)'
;MILPKNEPKKADVTPKNILIWGESMSGKTYLAKEFESPLIINTDGNATKIRTPSVFVKNFTEFSEVIAELEKGEHTYKTLIIDLIDDIETMLVNHICELAKVESLADIAFGKGFNKFNSVWKNLMMTLTQMNMNVIFISHIVEKMDGQTSYQAPALSQKCLNACMGRCDIVIKTQKIGNNYIRLCTNKREAYKEEDIQDKKVLEILKTIKNVFVK
;
A
#
# COMPACT_ATOMS: atom_id res chain seq x y z
N MET A 1 25.65 23.26 13.57
CA MET A 1 25.99 21.93 13.00
C MET A 1 24.69 21.26 12.58
N ILE A 2 24.56 20.82 11.31
CA ILE A 2 23.35 20.17 10.77
C ILE A 2 23.40 18.64 10.99
N LEU A 3 24.60 18.07 11.07
CA LEU A 3 24.78 16.62 11.26
C LEU A 3 24.52 16.22 12.72
N PRO A 4 23.86 15.07 12.96
CA PRO A 4 23.68 14.55 14.30
C PRO A 4 25.03 14.11 14.91
N LYS A 5 25.04 13.94 16.23
CA LYS A 5 26.14 13.27 16.92
C LYS A 5 26.32 11.84 16.40
N ASN A 6 27.57 11.37 16.34
CA ASN A 6 27.91 10.03 15.89
C ASN A 6 27.65 8.99 16.99
N GLU A 7 26.37 8.82 17.36
CA GLU A 7 25.91 7.89 18.40
C GLU A 7 24.70 7.10 17.86
N PRO A 8 24.66 5.77 18.05
CA PRO A 8 23.50 4.96 17.66
C PRO A 8 22.24 5.41 18.42
N LYS A 9 21.13 5.59 17.69
CA LYS A 9 19.83 5.88 18.29
C LYS A 9 19.07 4.59 18.54
N LYS A 10 18.27 4.54 19.62
CA LYS A 10 17.25 3.51 19.77
C LYS A 10 16.25 3.67 18.63
N ALA A 11 16.18 2.70 17.72
CA ALA A 11 15.26 2.74 16.60
C ALA A 11 13.84 2.42 17.08
N ASP A 12 12.87 3.25 16.72
CA ASP A 12 11.49 2.82 16.62
C ASP A 12 11.31 2.24 15.23
N VAL A 13 11.22 0.92 15.15
CA VAL A 13 11.04 0.20 13.88
C VAL A 13 9.58 -0.20 13.69
N THR A 14 8.64 0.36 14.46
CA THR A 14 7.20 0.12 14.27
C THR A 14 6.82 0.32 12.80
N PRO A 15 6.36 -0.74 12.09
CA PRO A 15 5.98 -0.67 10.69
C PRO A 15 4.83 0.31 10.48
N LYS A 16 4.98 1.24 9.54
CA LYS A 16 3.94 2.23 9.17
C LYS A 16 3.41 2.01 7.77
N ASN A 17 4.27 1.58 6.85
CA ASN A 17 3.95 1.39 5.45
C ASN A 17 3.81 -0.11 5.16
N ILE A 18 2.61 -0.57 4.81
CA ILE A 18 2.31 -2.00 4.72
C ILE A 18 1.63 -2.30 3.38
N LEU A 19 2.12 -3.31 2.67
CA LEU A 19 1.44 -3.86 1.49
C LEU A 19 0.75 -5.18 1.86
N ILE A 20 -0.56 -5.25 1.69
CA ILE A 20 -1.37 -6.44 1.91
C ILE A 20 -1.91 -6.93 0.57
N TRP A 21 -1.71 -8.21 0.24
CA TRP A 21 -2.15 -8.77 -1.03
C TRP A 21 -2.71 -10.18 -0.90
N GLY A 22 -3.53 -10.58 -1.86
CA GLY A 22 -4.23 -11.86 -1.84
C GLY A 22 -5.52 -11.87 -2.65
N GLU A 23 -6.15 -13.03 -2.72
CA GLU A 23 -7.42 -13.23 -3.44
C GLU A 23 -8.56 -12.37 -2.88
N SER A 24 -9.64 -12.24 -3.66
CA SER A 24 -10.91 -11.73 -3.15
C SER A 24 -11.35 -12.51 -1.92
N MET A 25 -11.89 -11.82 -0.93
CA MET A 25 -12.34 -12.44 0.33
C MET A 25 -11.25 -13.16 1.14
N SER A 26 -9.96 -12.94 0.86
CA SER A 26 -8.86 -13.52 1.63
C SER A 26 -8.60 -12.84 2.98
N GLY A 27 -9.36 -11.79 3.31
CA GLY A 27 -9.25 -11.06 4.58
C GLY A 27 -8.38 -9.80 4.54
N LYS A 28 -7.96 -9.32 3.36
CA LYS A 28 -7.12 -8.11 3.20
C LYS A 28 -7.67 -6.88 3.95
N THR A 29 -8.86 -6.42 3.57
CA THR A 29 -9.51 -5.26 4.19
C THR A 29 -9.84 -5.51 5.66
N TYR A 30 -10.12 -6.77 6.03
CA TYR A 30 -10.38 -7.12 7.44
C TYR A 30 -9.12 -6.88 8.30
N LEU A 31 -7.95 -7.37 7.86
CA LEU A 31 -6.68 -7.10 8.52
C LEU A 31 -6.35 -5.60 8.54
N ALA A 32 -6.51 -4.90 7.41
CA ALA A 32 -6.19 -3.48 7.32
C ALA A 32 -7.01 -2.62 8.30
N LYS A 33 -8.28 -2.95 8.52
CA LYS A 33 -9.18 -2.25 9.45
C LYS A 33 -8.88 -2.46 10.93
N GLU A 34 -8.00 -3.41 11.29
CA GLU A 34 -7.63 -3.62 12.69
C GLU A 34 -6.74 -2.48 13.21
N PHE A 35 -6.08 -1.73 12.33
CA PHE A 35 -5.26 -0.55 12.67
C PHE A 35 -6.11 0.60 13.22
N GLU A 36 -5.45 1.48 13.99
CA GLU A 36 -6.13 2.57 14.68
C GLU A 36 -6.70 3.61 13.71
N SER A 37 -7.93 4.07 14.01
CA SER A 37 -8.64 5.16 13.33
C SER A 37 -8.48 5.18 11.80
N PRO A 38 -8.92 4.12 11.09
CA PRO A 38 -8.67 3.99 9.67
C PRO A 38 -9.66 4.80 8.82
N LEU A 39 -9.14 5.40 7.75
CA LEU A 39 -9.89 5.89 6.59
C LEU A 39 -9.59 4.99 5.39
N ILE A 40 -10.63 4.51 4.71
CA ILE A 40 -10.47 3.72 3.49
C ILE A 40 -10.77 4.58 2.27
N ILE A 41 -9.82 4.64 1.33
CA ILE A 41 -10.09 5.04 -0.04
C ILE A 41 -10.48 3.79 -0.82
N ASN A 42 -11.74 3.72 -1.26
CA ASN A 42 -12.25 2.61 -2.06
C ASN A 42 -12.33 2.99 -3.54
N THR A 43 -12.02 2.04 -4.41
CA THR A 43 -12.10 2.18 -5.88
C THR A 43 -13.16 1.28 -6.52
N ASP A 44 -13.72 0.33 -5.77
CA ASP A 44 -14.64 -0.71 -6.28
C ASP A 44 -16.14 -0.45 -5.96
N GLY A 45 -16.45 0.67 -5.32
CA GLY A 45 -17.83 1.08 -5.00
C GLY A 45 -18.47 0.35 -3.82
N ASN A 46 -17.75 -0.56 -3.13
CA ASN A 46 -18.29 -1.30 -1.97
C ASN A 46 -18.28 -0.49 -0.65
N ALA A 47 -17.99 0.81 -0.71
CA ALA A 47 -17.91 1.71 0.44
C ALA A 47 -19.16 1.70 1.34
N THR A 48 -20.36 1.47 0.77
CA THR A 48 -21.63 1.49 1.52
C THR A 48 -21.84 0.30 2.47
N LYS A 49 -21.02 -0.76 2.35
CA LYS A 49 -21.17 -2.00 3.13
C LYS A 49 -20.28 -2.05 4.37
N ILE A 50 -19.45 -1.04 4.61
CA ILE A 50 -18.48 -1.00 5.69
C ILE A 50 -18.80 0.12 6.69
N ARG A 51 -18.63 -0.17 8.00
CA ARG A 51 -18.80 0.83 9.07
C ARG A 51 -17.60 1.75 9.25
N THR A 52 -16.45 1.35 8.71
CA THR A 52 -15.22 2.12 8.74
C THR A 52 -15.37 3.35 7.84
N PRO A 53 -14.96 4.55 8.29
CA PRO A 53 -14.96 5.74 7.44
C PRO A 53 -14.32 5.44 6.09
N SER A 54 -14.99 5.83 5.01
CA SER A 54 -14.48 5.61 3.68
C SER A 54 -14.88 6.70 2.69
N VAL A 55 -14.03 6.90 1.70
CA VAL A 55 -14.24 7.78 0.55
C VAL A 55 -14.16 6.91 -0.70
N PHE A 56 -15.17 6.99 -1.56
CA PHE A 56 -15.14 6.36 -2.86
C PHE A 56 -14.56 7.34 -3.89
N VAL A 57 -13.54 6.91 -4.62
CA VAL A 57 -12.90 7.72 -5.68
C VAL A 57 -13.07 7.02 -7.02
N LYS A 58 -13.41 7.78 -8.06
CA LYS A 58 -13.71 7.26 -9.40
C LYS A 58 -12.56 7.43 -10.38
N ASN A 59 -11.65 8.35 -10.10
CA ASN A 59 -10.55 8.73 -10.98
C ASN A 59 -9.35 9.23 -10.16
N PHE A 60 -8.23 9.44 -10.85
CA PHE A 60 -6.97 9.85 -10.21
C PHE A 60 -7.02 11.27 -9.63
N THR A 61 -7.86 12.15 -10.19
CA THR A 61 -8.03 13.52 -9.69
C THR A 61 -8.68 13.50 -8.32
N GLU A 62 -9.82 12.83 -8.18
CA GLU A 62 -10.52 12.66 -6.88
C GLU A 62 -9.61 11.99 -5.84
N PHE A 63 -8.86 10.96 -6.25
CA PHE A 63 -7.87 10.34 -5.40
C PHE A 63 -6.81 11.34 -4.91
N SER A 64 -6.24 12.14 -5.82
CA SER A 64 -5.21 13.13 -5.49
C SER A 64 -5.74 14.23 -4.56
N GLU A 65 -7.00 14.64 -4.73
CA GLU A 65 -7.66 15.61 -3.86
C GLU A 65 -7.82 15.08 -2.42
N VAL A 66 -8.21 13.81 -2.25
CA VAL A 66 -8.29 13.18 -0.92
C VAL A 66 -6.92 13.11 -0.27
N ILE A 67 -5.87 12.74 -1.03
CA ILE A 67 -4.49 12.72 -0.51
C ILE A 67 -4.06 14.12 -0.08
N ALA A 68 -4.32 15.16 -0.89
CA ALA A 68 -3.98 16.53 -0.54
C ALA A 68 -4.74 17.03 0.70
N GLU A 69 -5.99 16.62 0.90
CA GLU A 69 -6.76 16.95 2.11
C GLU A 69 -6.16 16.29 3.36
N LEU A 70 -5.75 15.02 3.26
CA LEU A 70 -5.08 14.32 4.35
C LEU A 70 -3.71 14.97 4.70
N GLU A 71 -2.97 15.46 3.71
CA GLU A 71 -1.69 16.14 3.94
C GLU A 71 -1.84 17.45 4.73
N LYS A 72 -3.00 18.11 4.69
CA LYS A 72 -3.28 19.30 5.53
C LYS A 72 -3.30 18.96 7.03
N GLY A 73 -3.58 17.70 7.37
CA GLY A 73 -3.58 17.22 8.75
C GLY A 73 -4.79 17.64 9.59
N GLU A 74 -5.83 18.22 8.98
CA GLU A 74 -7.06 18.66 9.64
C GLU A 74 -8.04 17.50 9.85
N HIS A 75 -7.57 16.39 10.43
CA HIS A 75 -8.37 15.18 10.66
C HIS A 75 -7.87 14.36 11.86
N THR A 76 -8.65 13.35 12.26
CA THR A 76 -8.31 12.46 13.39
C THR A 76 -7.80 11.08 12.96
N TYR A 77 -7.81 10.78 11.66
CA TYR A 77 -7.33 9.49 11.13
C TYR A 77 -5.87 9.23 11.46
N LYS A 78 -5.56 7.96 11.79
CA LYS A 78 -4.22 7.45 12.10
C LYS A 78 -3.74 6.41 11.10
N THR A 79 -4.63 5.93 10.24
CA THR A 79 -4.33 4.97 9.20
C THR A 79 -5.07 5.31 7.92
N LEU A 80 -4.35 5.39 6.80
CA LEU A 80 -4.92 5.44 5.46
C LEU A 80 -4.85 4.05 4.84
N ILE A 81 -5.97 3.55 4.32
CA ILE A 81 -6.07 2.28 3.61
C ILE A 81 -6.46 2.59 2.16
N ILE A 82 -5.70 2.08 1.20
CA ILE A 82 -5.97 2.22 -0.23
C ILE A 82 -6.40 0.84 -0.76
N ASP A 83 -7.70 0.69 -1.03
CA ASP A 83 -8.36 -0.56 -1.46
C ASP A 83 -9.07 -0.29 -2.81
N LEU A 84 -8.41 -0.43 -3.97
CA LEU A 84 -7.14 -1.12 -4.24
C LEU A 84 -6.10 -0.22 -4.90
N ILE A 85 -4.82 -0.45 -4.58
CA ILE A 85 -3.71 0.26 -5.21
C ILE A 85 -3.55 -0.06 -6.71
N ASP A 86 -4.04 -1.23 -7.13
CA ASP A 86 -4.05 -1.66 -8.54
C ASP A 86 -4.97 -0.78 -9.39
N ASP A 87 -6.11 -0.38 -8.83
CA ASP A 87 -7.06 0.51 -9.49
C ASP A 87 -6.48 1.93 -9.59
N ILE A 88 -5.71 2.38 -8.58
CA ILE A 88 -5.01 3.65 -8.64
C ILE A 88 -3.94 3.66 -9.74
N GLU A 89 -3.22 2.55 -9.96
CA GLU A 89 -2.32 2.39 -11.11
C GLU A 89 -3.08 2.59 -12.43
N THR A 90 -4.24 1.93 -12.58
CA THR A 90 -5.09 2.06 -13.77
C THR A 90 -5.65 3.48 -13.94
N MET A 91 -6.15 4.09 -12.86
CA MET A 91 -6.65 5.46 -12.87
C MET A 91 -5.57 6.47 -13.28
N LEU A 92 -4.32 6.27 -12.86
CA LEU A 92 -3.21 7.13 -13.28
C LEU A 92 -2.91 7.00 -14.78
N VAL A 93 -2.94 5.78 -15.32
CA VAL A 93 -2.80 5.56 -16.77
C VAL A 93 -3.90 6.33 -17.52
N ASN A 94 -5.16 6.13 -17.13
CA ASN A 94 -6.30 6.80 -17.75
C ASN A 94 -6.18 8.33 -17.67
N HIS A 95 -5.82 8.86 -16.50
CA HIS A 95 -5.64 10.29 -16.31
C HIS A 95 -4.56 10.90 -17.23
N ILE A 96 -3.42 10.22 -17.40
CA ILE A 96 -2.36 10.69 -18.32
C ILE A 96 -2.83 10.64 -19.77
N CYS A 97 -3.52 9.56 -20.18
CA CYS A 97 -4.08 9.41 -21.51
C CYS A 97 -5.13 10.49 -21.82
N GLU A 98 -6.04 10.76 -20.89
CA GLU A 98 -7.07 11.81 -20.99
C GLU A 98 -6.46 13.21 -21.19
N LEU A 99 -5.44 13.56 -20.38
CA LEU A 99 -4.75 14.84 -20.50
C LEU A 99 -4.02 14.99 -21.85
N ALA A 100 -3.49 13.89 -22.38
CA ALA A 100 -2.83 13.85 -23.67
C ALA A 100 -3.79 13.67 -24.86
N LYS A 101 -5.09 13.43 -24.61
CA LYS A 101 -6.12 13.10 -25.60
C LYS A 101 -5.74 11.91 -26.49
N VAL A 102 -5.24 10.84 -25.87
CA VAL A 102 -4.85 9.58 -26.54
C VAL A 102 -5.47 8.38 -25.83
N GLU A 103 -5.46 7.21 -26.48
CA GLU A 103 -5.99 5.97 -25.90
C GLU A 103 -4.93 5.22 -25.09
N SER A 104 -3.66 5.30 -25.50
CA SER A 104 -2.55 4.58 -24.86
C SER A 104 -1.38 5.50 -24.52
N LEU A 105 -0.65 5.16 -23.44
CA LEU A 105 0.62 5.81 -23.10
C LEU A 105 1.66 5.70 -24.23
N ALA A 106 1.52 4.68 -25.10
CA ALA A 106 2.40 4.47 -26.25
C ALA A 106 2.17 5.51 -27.37
N ASP A 107 0.99 6.11 -27.44
CA ASP A 107 0.64 7.12 -28.45
C ASP A 107 1.22 8.50 -28.11
N ILE A 108 1.66 8.68 -26.87
CA ILE A 108 2.42 9.84 -26.44
C ILE A 108 3.84 9.71 -27.00
N ALA A 109 4.36 10.79 -27.60
CA ALA A 109 5.68 10.83 -28.24
C ALA A 109 6.75 9.97 -27.53
N PHE A 110 7.48 9.19 -28.32
CA PHE A 110 8.28 8.03 -27.90
C PHE A 110 8.86 8.10 -26.47
N GLY A 111 8.37 7.22 -25.60
CA GLY A 111 8.83 7.05 -24.23
C GLY A 111 8.34 8.11 -23.22
N LYS A 112 7.79 9.24 -23.67
CA LYS A 112 7.35 10.31 -22.75
C LYS A 112 6.17 9.91 -21.88
N GLY A 113 5.19 9.16 -22.42
CA GLY A 113 4.03 8.69 -21.66
C GLY A 113 4.43 7.79 -20.49
N PHE A 114 5.19 6.74 -20.77
CA PHE A 114 5.71 5.83 -19.74
C PHE A 114 6.64 6.53 -18.74
N ASN A 115 7.49 7.47 -19.19
CA ASN A 115 8.36 8.23 -18.29
C ASN A 115 7.54 9.12 -17.35
N LYS A 116 6.50 9.80 -17.86
CA LYS A 116 5.58 10.60 -17.05
C LYS A 116 4.87 9.74 -16.01
N PHE A 117 4.31 8.61 -16.43
CA PHE A 117 3.67 7.65 -15.53
C PHE A 117 4.61 7.22 -14.39
N ASN A 118 5.82 6.75 -14.72
CA ASN A 118 6.78 6.29 -13.72
C ASN A 118 7.18 7.41 -12.74
N SER A 119 7.32 8.65 -13.24
CA SER A 119 7.64 9.81 -12.40
C SER A 119 6.50 10.12 -11.44
N VAL A 120 5.25 10.14 -11.91
CA VAL A 120 4.09 10.43 -11.07
C VAL A 120 3.89 9.33 -10.04
N TRP A 121 3.98 8.06 -10.44
CA TRP A 121 3.88 6.92 -9.52
C TRP A 121 4.93 6.97 -8.42
N LYS A 122 6.21 7.21 -8.78
CA LYS A 122 7.29 7.31 -7.80
C LYS A 122 7.04 8.44 -6.80
N ASN A 123 6.59 9.60 -7.28
CA ASN A 123 6.26 10.74 -6.42
C ASN A 123 5.09 10.41 -5.49
N LEU A 124 4.03 9.80 -6.02
CA LEU A 124 2.89 9.36 -5.21
C LEU A 124 3.33 8.41 -4.10
N MET A 125 4.14 7.39 -4.41
CA MET A 125 4.63 6.47 -3.37
C MET A 125 5.48 7.18 -2.32
N MET A 126 6.28 8.18 -2.70
CA MET A 126 7.02 9.00 -1.73
C MET A 126 6.09 9.81 -0.83
N THR A 127 5.12 10.52 -1.41
CA THR A 127 4.12 11.30 -0.67
C THR A 127 3.39 10.43 0.34
N LEU A 128 2.79 9.32 -0.12
CA LEU A 128 2.01 8.43 0.74
C LEU A 128 2.86 7.87 1.88
N THR A 129 4.06 7.35 1.60
CA THR A 129 4.88 6.70 2.63
C THR A 129 5.57 7.65 3.61
N GLN A 130 5.52 8.95 3.34
CA GLN A 130 6.03 10.01 4.22
C GLN A 130 4.93 10.68 5.06
N MET A 131 3.66 10.30 4.88
CA MET A 131 2.57 10.80 5.69
C MET A 131 2.79 10.47 7.18
N ASN A 132 2.34 11.36 8.07
CA ASN A 132 2.42 11.16 9.52
C ASN A 132 1.29 10.23 10.04
N MET A 133 1.12 9.08 9.40
CA MET A 133 0.13 8.05 9.71
C MET A 133 0.57 6.71 9.15
N ASN A 134 -0.11 5.62 9.52
CA ASN A 134 0.07 4.35 8.85
C ASN A 134 -0.52 4.42 7.43
N VAL A 135 0.16 3.84 6.45
CA VAL A 135 -0.37 3.71 5.08
C VAL A 135 -0.37 2.24 4.68
N ILE A 136 -1.57 1.75 4.36
CA ILE A 136 -1.80 0.36 4.00
C ILE A 136 -2.27 0.31 2.54
N PHE A 137 -1.46 -0.32 1.70
CA PHE A 137 -1.80 -0.61 0.32
C PHE A 137 -2.44 -1.99 0.24
N ILE A 138 -3.58 -2.09 -0.44
CA ILE A 138 -4.22 -3.37 -0.71
C ILE A 138 -4.12 -3.67 -2.20
N SER A 139 -3.62 -4.85 -2.55
CA SER A 139 -3.51 -5.33 -3.93
C SER A 139 -4.17 -6.70 -4.10
N HIS A 140 -4.69 -6.97 -5.28
CA HIS A 140 -5.09 -8.31 -5.68
C HIS A 140 -3.88 -9.21 -5.93
N ILE A 141 -4.17 -10.50 -6.04
CA ILE A 141 -3.20 -11.52 -6.42
C ILE A 141 -3.30 -11.79 -7.92
N VAL A 142 -2.15 -12.03 -8.54
CA VAL A 142 -2.03 -12.58 -9.89
C VAL A 142 -1.03 -13.72 -9.89
N GLU A 143 -1.18 -14.64 -10.83
CA GLU A 143 -0.13 -15.62 -11.15
C GLU A 143 0.83 -15.00 -12.17
N LYS A 144 2.12 -15.02 -11.84
CA LYS A 144 3.21 -14.60 -12.72
C LYS A 144 4.06 -15.83 -13.07
N MET A 145 4.74 -15.76 -14.21
CA MET A 145 5.69 -16.79 -14.64
C MET A 145 7.11 -16.22 -14.61
N ASP A 146 8.05 -17.00 -14.08
CA ASP A 146 9.48 -16.79 -14.22
C ASP A 146 10.09 -18.05 -14.85
N GLY A 147 10.39 -17.97 -16.15
CA GLY A 147 10.74 -19.13 -16.96
C GLY A 147 9.61 -20.18 -16.97
N GLN A 148 9.88 -21.35 -16.36
CA GLN A 148 8.92 -22.46 -16.25
C GLN A 148 8.19 -22.49 -14.89
N THR A 149 8.50 -21.59 -13.97
CA THR A 149 7.92 -21.58 -12.63
C THR A 149 6.81 -20.54 -12.54
N SER A 150 5.61 -20.98 -12.15
CA SER A 150 4.55 -20.06 -11.75
C SER A 150 4.67 -19.68 -10.29
N TYR A 151 4.43 -18.42 -9.98
CA TYR A 151 4.40 -17.91 -8.61
C TYR A 151 3.31 -16.85 -8.48
N GLN A 152 2.83 -16.66 -7.26
CA GLN A 152 1.81 -15.66 -6.97
C GLN A 152 2.46 -14.35 -6.53
N ALA A 153 1.93 -13.24 -7.00
CA ALA A 153 2.41 -11.89 -6.67
C ALA A 153 1.25 -10.88 -6.58
N PRO A 154 1.49 -9.69 -6.02
CA PRO A 154 0.58 -8.56 -6.16
C PRO A 154 0.30 -8.22 -7.64
N ALA A 155 -0.92 -7.74 -7.92
CA ALA A 155 -1.41 -7.45 -9.27
C ALA A 155 -0.72 -6.24 -9.93
N LEU A 156 -0.13 -5.34 -9.12
CA LEU A 156 0.69 -4.24 -9.60
C LEU A 156 1.70 -4.67 -10.66
N SER A 157 1.92 -3.78 -11.65
CA SER A 157 3.00 -3.94 -12.61
C SER A 157 4.35 -4.03 -11.89
N GLN A 158 5.32 -4.74 -12.45
CA GLN A 158 6.58 -5.02 -11.74
C GLN A 158 7.32 -3.76 -11.29
N LYS A 159 7.30 -2.70 -12.11
CA LYS A 159 7.93 -1.42 -11.78
C LYS A 159 7.20 -0.72 -10.63
N CYS A 160 5.87 -0.70 -10.66
CA CYS A 160 5.04 -0.09 -9.62
C CYS A 160 5.15 -0.85 -8.30
N LEU A 161 5.15 -2.18 -8.36
CA LEU A 161 5.35 -3.06 -7.22
C LEU A 161 6.72 -2.83 -6.58
N ASN A 162 7.79 -2.77 -7.37
CA ASN A 162 9.13 -2.49 -6.85
C ASN A 162 9.21 -1.12 -6.15
N ALA A 163 8.56 -0.09 -6.71
CA ALA A 163 8.53 1.24 -6.11
C ALA A 163 7.77 1.28 -4.77
N CYS A 164 6.66 0.52 -4.68
CA CYS A 164 5.85 0.35 -3.49
C CYS A 164 6.57 -0.47 -2.42
N MET A 165 7.04 -1.68 -2.75
CA MET A 165 7.78 -2.56 -1.83
C MET A 165 9.05 -1.92 -1.29
N GLY A 166 9.77 -1.14 -2.11
CA GLY A 166 10.96 -0.40 -1.66
C GLY A 166 10.70 0.65 -0.58
N ARG A 167 9.43 1.01 -0.34
CA ARG A 167 8.99 1.97 0.69
C ARG A 167 8.14 1.34 1.79
N CYS A 168 7.66 0.13 1.59
CA CYS A 168 6.99 -0.62 2.64
C CYS A 168 7.99 -1.12 3.69
N ASP A 169 7.49 -1.29 4.90
CA ASP A 169 8.16 -1.89 6.03
C ASP A 169 7.86 -3.39 6.08
N ILE A 170 6.62 -3.78 5.76
CA ILE A 170 6.17 -5.18 5.72
C ILE A 170 5.28 -5.42 4.49
N VAL A 171 5.43 -6.61 3.90
CA VAL A 171 4.55 -7.13 2.86
C VAL A 171 3.88 -8.41 3.38
N ILE A 172 2.54 -8.44 3.31
CA ILE A 172 1.70 -9.48 3.90
C ILE A 172 0.85 -10.11 2.81
N LYS A 173 0.96 -11.42 2.67
CA LYS A 173 0.01 -12.22 1.89
C LYS A 173 -1.11 -12.71 2.78
N THR A 174 -2.36 -12.48 2.39
CA THR A 174 -3.53 -13.07 3.03
C THR A 174 -4.11 -14.19 2.17
N GLN A 175 -4.55 -15.27 2.80
CA GLN A 175 -5.16 -16.42 2.13
C GLN A 175 -6.34 -16.95 2.96
N LYS A 176 -7.36 -17.45 2.29
CA LYS A 176 -8.48 -18.16 2.93
C LYS A 176 -8.43 -19.62 2.50
N ILE A 177 -8.29 -20.54 3.46
CA ILE A 177 -8.31 -21.98 3.21
C ILE A 177 -9.46 -22.58 4.04
N GLY A 178 -10.54 -22.96 3.37
CA GLY A 178 -11.79 -23.30 4.02
C GLY A 178 -12.30 -22.14 4.86
N ASN A 179 -12.39 -22.33 6.18
CA ASN A 179 -12.80 -21.29 7.13
C ASN A 179 -11.62 -20.54 7.78
N ASN A 180 -10.38 -20.94 7.49
CA ASN A 180 -9.20 -20.38 8.12
C ASN A 180 -8.65 -19.21 7.29
N TYR A 181 -8.44 -18.08 7.95
CA TYR A 181 -7.72 -16.94 7.38
C TYR A 181 -6.26 -17.00 7.80
N ILE A 182 -5.37 -17.01 6.82
CA ILE A 182 -3.92 -17.10 7.01
C ILE A 182 -3.32 -15.76 6.62
N ARG A 183 -2.44 -15.22 7.47
CA ARG A 183 -1.67 -14.00 7.25
C ARG A 183 -0.19 -14.36 7.29
N LEU A 184 0.54 -14.09 6.20
CA LEU A 184 1.94 -14.46 6.03
C LEU A 184 2.77 -13.24 5.64
N CYS A 185 3.77 -12.89 6.45
CA CYS A 185 4.79 -11.92 6.09
C CYS A 185 5.70 -12.52 5.01
N THR A 186 5.69 -11.95 3.80
CA THR A 186 6.53 -12.41 2.68
C THR A 186 7.82 -11.60 2.57
N ASN A 187 7.79 -10.32 2.97
CA ASN A 187 8.96 -9.45 3.01
C ASN A 187 8.87 -8.50 4.19
N LYS A 188 10.02 -8.14 4.75
CA LYS A 188 10.15 -7.18 5.85
C LYS A 188 11.44 -6.39 5.72
N ARG A 189 11.41 -5.12 6.11
CA ARG A 189 12.55 -4.20 6.07
C ARG A 189 13.56 -4.53 7.16
N GLU A 190 13.07 -4.87 8.34
CA GLU A 190 13.89 -5.16 9.52
C GLU A 190 13.68 -6.58 10.05
N ALA A 191 14.65 -7.06 10.82
CA ALA A 191 14.54 -8.27 11.62
C ALA A 191 13.79 -7.96 12.94
N TYR A 192 12.47 -7.74 12.84
CA TYR A 192 11.64 -7.31 13.98
C TYR A 192 11.71 -8.25 15.18
N LYS A 193 11.86 -7.69 16.38
CA LYS A 193 11.52 -8.31 17.66
C LYS A 193 10.32 -7.60 18.27
N GLU A 194 9.58 -8.29 19.14
CA GLU A 194 8.41 -7.70 19.79
C GLU A 194 8.74 -6.45 20.62
N GLU A 195 9.90 -6.45 21.29
CA GLU A 195 10.39 -5.35 22.11
C GLU A 195 10.73 -4.06 21.32
N ASP A 196 10.92 -4.20 20.00
CA ASP A 196 11.24 -3.08 19.11
C ASP A 196 9.98 -2.36 18.58
N ILE A 197 8.79 -2.93 18.80
CA ILE A 197 7.51 -2.35 18.36
C ILE A 197 6.92 -1.52 19.50
N GLN A 198 6.91 -0.20 19.32
CA GLN A 198 6.47 0.73 20.35
C GLN A 198 4.94 0.87 20.40
N ASP A 199 4.30 0.81 19.23
CA ASP A 199 2.84 0.85 19.14
C ASP A 199 2.24 -0.51 19.53
N LYS A 200 1.56 -0.54 20.69
CA LYS A 200 0.92 -1.75 21.23
C LYS A 200 -0.15 -2.31 20.29
N LYS A 201 -0.92 -1.44 19.61
CA LYS A 201 -1.99 -1.89 18.72
C LYS A 201 -1.38 -2.54 17.47
N VAL A 202 -0.33 -1.94 16.92
CA VAL A 202 0.43 -2.54 15.80
C VAL A 202 1.08 -3.85 16.24
N LEU A 203 1.69 -3.93 17.42
CA LEU A 203 2.29 -5.16 17.95
C LEU A 203 1.28 -6.31 18.00
N GLU A 204 0.08 -6.07 18.54
CA GLU A 204 -0.96 -7.11 18.63
C GLU A 204 -1.43 -7.57 17.24
N ILE A 205 -1.51 -6.66 16.26
CA ILE A 205 -1.81 -7.03 14.87
C ILE A 205 -0.68 -7.89 14.29
N LEU A 206 0.58 -7.47 14.47
CA LEU A 206 1.76 -8.17 13.96
C LEU A 206 1.90 -9.60 14.51
N LYS A 207 1.50 -9.83 15.77
CA LYS A 207 1.48 -11.17 16.39
C LYS A 207 0.52 -12.14 15.69
N THR A 208 -0.52 -11.64 15.02
CA THR A 208 -1.43 -12.48 14.23
C THR A 208 -0.85 -12.92 12.88
N ILE A 209 0.29 -12.36 12.48
CA ILE A 209 0.89 -12.57 11.16
C ILE A 209 2.11 -13.47 11.29
N LYS A 210 2.10 -14.58 10.53
CA LYS A 210 3.22 -15.54 10.52
C LYS A 210 4.47 -14.89 9.91
N ASN A 211 5.64 -15.26 10.43
CA ASN A 211 6.98 -14.85 9.95
C ASN A 211 7.36 -13.37 10.12
N VAL A 212 6.63 -12.59 10.92
CA VAL A 212 7.01 -11.20 11.23
C VAL A 212 8.22 -11.16 12.17
N PHE A 213 8.10 -11.76 13.36
CA PHE A 213 9.15 -11.70 14.37
C PHE A 213 10.24 -12.75 14.13
N VAL A 214 11.48 -12.40 14.48
CA VAL A 214 12.55 -13.40 14.59
C VAL A 214 12.27 -14.34 15.76
N LYS A 215 12.69 -15.60 15.63
CA LYS A 215 12.60 -16.59 16.70
C LYS A 215 13.74 -16.40 17.70
#